data_AF-A0A5B0NFF7-F1
#
_entry.id   AF-A0A5B0NFF7-F1
#
_cell.length_a   1.000
_cell.length_b   1.000
_cell.length_c   1.000
_cell.angle_alpha   90.00
_cell.angle_beta   90.00
_cell.angle_gamma   90.00
#
_symmetry.space_group_name_H-M   'P 1'
#
loop_
_entity.id
_entity.type
_entity.pdbx_description
1 polymer ?
#
loop_
_entity_poly.entity_id
_entity_poly.type
_entity_poly.pdbx_seq_one_letter_code
_entity_poly.pdbx_strand_id
1 'polypeptide(L)'
;MALMQFLITALLGLQVLAASPLTKKPADPTVPHCFNDQEVQKTECPAALAKIIYDKDTLNKLETELSVVSGECLIRVYNRKQAVVTKKQIEETVTGIVKSCKSGHAKIKGNTEVAIWVTRRLQRRNWYTPYDPDFPLEKTYCFHRDGVVKEDCLEAFNQLPVDKQGQLVSPATKKLAHSLDLKFKSCRVTAYTTDGTNVLVKNRMSRPS
;
A
#
# COMPACT_ATOMS: atom_id res chain seq x y z
N MET A 1 6.72 -57.75 -70.14
CA MET A 1 5.44 -57.17 -69.70
C MET A 1 5.74 -55.90 -68.94
N ALA A 2 5.64 -54.76 -69.64
CA ALA A 2 5.76 -53.43 -69.06
C ALA A 2 4.41 -53.05 -68.44
N LEU A 3 4.41 -52.43 -67.25
CA LEU A 3 3.27 -51.66 -66.80
C LEU A 3 3.75 -50.41 -66.08
N MET A 4 3.40 -49.27 -66.68
CA MET A 4 3.48 -47.92 -66.16
C MET A 4 2.88 -47.78 -64.76
N GLN A 5 3.42 -46.86 -63.97
CA GLN A 5 2.60 -45.97 -63.14
C GLN A 5 3.31 -44.63 -62.89
N PHE A 6 2.70 -43.58 -63.45
CA PHE A 6 2.97 -42.18 -63.17
C PHE A 6 2.53 -41.83 -61.74
N LEU A 7 3.26 -40.94 -61.06
CA LEU A 7 2.67 -40.05 -60.06
C LEU A 7 3.50 -38.77 -59.91
N ILE A 8 2.96 -37.72 -60.51
CA ILE A 8 3.33 -36.31 -60.37
C ILE A 8 2.91 -35.87 -58.95
N THR A 9 3.83 -35.34 -58.14
CA THR A 9 3.46 -34.60 -56.92
C THR A 9 3.98 -33.18 -57.02
N ALA A 10 3.01 -32.26 -57.05
CA ALA A 10 3.18 -30.83 -57.19
C ALA A 10 3.77 -30.22 -55.90
N LEU A 11 4.75 -29.33 -56.08
CA LEU A 11 5.28 -28.44 -55.05
C LEU A 11 4.22 -27.42 -54.64
N LEU A 12 3.54 -27.66 -53.53
CA LEU A 12 2.83 -26.61 -52.77
C LEU A 12 3.81 -26.04 -51.74
N GLY A 13 4.52 -24.99 -52.14
CA GLY A 13 5.28 -24.15 -51.20
C GLY A 13 4.31 -23.41 -50.29
N LEU A 14 4.15 -23.92 -49.07
CA LEU A 14 3.48 -23.19 -47.98
C LEU A 14 4.35 -22.00 -47.59
N GLN A 15 4.02 -20.80 -48.10
CA GLN A 15 4.54 -19.56 -47.53
C GLN A 15 3.86 -19.33 -46.18
N VAL A 16 4.49 -19.80 -45.12
CA VAL A 16 4.12 -19.41 -43.75
C VAL A 16 4.57 -17.97 -43.57
N LEU A 17 3.64 -17.03 -43.71
CA LEU A 17 3.80 -15.66 -43.22
C LEU A 17 3.93 -15.75 -41.70
N ALA A 18 5.17 -15.73 -41.21
CA ALA A 18 5.46 -15.57 -39.80
C ALA A 18 4.95 -14.19 -39.35
N ALA A 19 3.76 -14.14 -38.77
CA ALA A 19 3.30 -13.00 -38.01
C ALA A 19 4.20 -12.90 -36.76
N SER A 20 5.20 -12.03 -36.80
CA SER A 20 6.01 -11.71 -35.63
C SER A 20 5.09 -11.23 -34.50
N PRO A 21 5.19 -11.78 -33.28
CA PRO A 21 4.41 -11.29 -32.15
C PRO A 21 4.77 -9.82 -31.91
N LEU A 22 3.76 -8.95 -31.90
CA LEU A 22 3.87 -7.56 -31.46
C LEU A 22 4.42 -7.57 -30.02
N THR A 23 5.72 -7.34 -29.89
CA THR A 23 6.35 -7.03 -28.60
C THR A 23 5.79 -5.70 -28.12
N LYS A 24 4.73 -5.76 -27.30
CA LYS A 24 4.23 -4.59 -26.59
C LYS A 24 5.39 -4.02 -25.78
N LYS A 25 5.85 -2.82 -26.15
CA LYS A 25 6.82 -2.05 -25.37
C LYS A 25 6.35 -2.01 -23.91
N PRO A 26 7.24 -2.20 -22.92
CA PRO A 26 6.85 -2.08 -21.52
C PRO A 26 6.15 -0.74 -21.29
N ALA A 27 4.98 -0.77 -20.67
CA ALA A 27 4.24 0.44 -20.35
C ALA A 27 5.12 1.34 -19.47
N ASP A 28 5.23 2.63 -19.83
CA ASP A 28 5.96 3.61 -19.04
C ASP A 28 5.28 3.72 -17.66
N PRO A 29 5.96 3.37 -16.56
CA PRO A 29 5.33 3.32 -15.24
C PRO A 29 5.06 4.72 -14.66
N THR A 30 5.55 5.78 -15.30
CA THR A 30 5.26 7.17 -14.95
C THR A 30 3.95 7.68 -15.58
N VAL A 31 3.41 6.95 -16.56
CA VAL A 31 2.08 7.21 -17.11
C VAL A 31 1.03 6.68 -16.13
N PRO A 32 0.00 7.48 -15.77
CA PRO A 32 -1.06 7.04 -14.88
C PRO A 32 -1.75 5.76 -15.34
N HIS A 33 -1.78 4.77 -14.47
CA HIS A 33 -2.58 3.57 -14.62
C HIS A 33 -3.90 3.76 -13.87
N CYS A 34 -5.02 3.77 -14.60
CA CYS A 34 -6.34 4.00 -14.03
C CYS A 34 -6.93 2.71 -13.42
N PHE A 35 -7.65 2.85 -12.31
CA PHE A 35 -8.49 1.77 -11.79
C PHE A 35 -9.91 1.88 -12.34
N ASN A 36 -10.56 0.74 -12.59
CA ASN A 36 -11.89 0.69 -13.21
C ASN A 36 -13.04 0.85 -12.22
N ASP A 37 -12.88 0.36 -10.98
CA ASP A 37 -13.98 0.21 -10.02
C ASP A 37 -13.92 1.23 -8.86
N GLN A 38 -13.14 2.30 -9.01
CA GLN A 38 -12.96 3.32 -7.98
C GLN A 38 -13.00 4.72 -8.56
N GLU A 39 -13.68 5.61 -7.84
CA GLU A 39 -13.79 7.02 -8.19
C GLU A 39 -13.53 7.87 -6.95
N VAL A 40 -12.62 8.84 -7.08
CA VAL A 40 -12.34 9.82 -6.04
C VAL A 40 -13.06 11.12 -6.35
N GLN A 41 -13.52 11.81 -5.32
CA GLN A 41 -13.96 13.19 -5.44
C GLN A 41 -12.72 14.07 -5.66
N LYS A 42 -12.36 14.31 -6.92
CA LYS A 42 -11.08 14.97 -7.31
C LYS A 42 -10.85 16.32 -6.65
N THR A 43 -11.92 17.05 -6.35
CA THR A 43 -11.90 18.35 -5.67
C THR A 43 -11.38 18.27 -4.23
N GLU A 44 -11.37 17.09 -3.61
CA GLU A 44 -10.88 16.88 -2.24
C GLU A 44 -9.38 16.54 -2.19
N CYS A 45 -8.80 16.09 -3.31
CA CYS A 45 -7.39 15.68 -3.37
C CYS A 45 -6.39 16.82 -3.08
N PRO A 46 -6.61 18.08 -3.49
CA PRO A 46 -5.76 19.19 -3.05
C PRO A 46 -5.74 19.36 -1.52
N ALA A 47 -6.89 19.21 -0.85
CA ALA A 47 -6.97 19.28 0.60
C ALA A 47 -6.29 18.07 1.27
N ALA A 48 -6.32 16.88 0.65
CA ALA A 48 -5.57 15.72 1.12
C ALA A 48 -4.05 15.96 0.98
N LEU A 49 -3.57 16.47 -0.16
CA LEU A 49 -2.17 16.83 -0.40
C LEU A 49 -1.64 17.82 0.65
N ALA A 50 -2.45 18.81 1.03
CA ALA A 50 -2.07 19.81 2.04
C ALA A 50 -1.81 19.22 3.43
N LYS A 51 -2.22 17.98 3.70
CA LYS A 51 -1.95 17.28 4.96
C LYS A 51 -0.60 16.55 4.99
N ILE A 52 0.12 16.48 3.87
CA ILE A 52 1.47 15.91 3.85
C ILE A 52 2.40 16.85 4.61
N ILE A 53 3.11 16.31 5.59
CA ILE A 53 4.12 17.04 6.35
C ILE A 53 5.46 16.84 5.65
N TYR A 54 6.13 17.95 5.32
CA TYR A 54 7.43 17.94 4.65
C TYR A 54 8.52 18.44 5.61
N ASP A 55 9.72 17.87 5.50
CA ASP A 55 10.93 18.51 6.00
C ASP A 55 11.45 19.43 4.88
N LYS A 56 11.18 20.73 5.05
CA LYS A 56 11.33 21.75 4.01
C LYS A 56 10.50 21.40 2.77
N ASP A 57 11.15 21.02 1.67
CA ASP A 57 10.53 20.69 0.39
C ASP A 57 10.55 19.18 0.08
N THR A 58 10.98 18.35 1.04
CA THR A 58 11.13 16.90 0.84
C THR A 58 10.36 16.08 1.86
N LEU A 59 9.92 14.88 1.47
CA LEU A 59 9.39 13.92 2.43
C LEU A 59 10.47 13.55 3.46
N ASN A 60 10.02 13.26 4.68
CA ASN A 60 10.88 12.73 5.71
C ASN A 60 11.50 11.40 5.23
N LYS A 61 12.83 11.28 5.30
CA LYS A 61 13.57 10.10 4.82
C LYS A 61 13.26 8.83 5.62
N LEU A 62 12.71 8.97 6.83
CA LEU A 62 12.31 7.83 7.64
C LEU A 62 10.97 7.23 7.17
N GLU A 63 10.13 8.00 6.48
CA GLU A 63 8.83 7.53 6.00
C GLU A 63 8.99 6.65 4.76
N THR A 64 8.81 5.34 4.96
CA THR A 64 8.81 4.35 3.86
C THR A 64 7.44 4.24 3.19
N GLU A 65 6.38 4.63 3.90
CA GLU A 65 5.02 4.77 3.41
C GLU A 65 4.36 5.94 4.13
N LEU A 66 3.63 6.76 3.37
CA LEU A 66 2.81 7.85 3.90
C LEU A 66 1.42 7.72 3.29
N SER A 67 0.40 7.99 4.10
CA SER A 67 -0.98 8.11 3.64
C SER A 67 -1.58 9.40 4.15
N VAL A 68 -2.38 10.09 3.33
CA VAL A 68 -3.15 11.28 3.72
C VAL A 68 -4.54 11.23 3.10
N VAL A 69 -5.54 11.79 3.78
CA VAL A 69 -6.94 11.72 3.34
C VAL A 69 -7.66 13.04 3.56
N SER A 70 -8.54 13.40 2.63
CA SER A 70 -9.55 14.45 2.81
C SER A 70 -10.83 14.02 2.13
N GLY A 71 -11.94 14.00 2.86
CA GLY A 71 -13.19 13.40 2.40
C GLY A 71 -12.96 11.95 1.95
N GLU A 72 -13.26 11.67 0.68
CA GLU A 72 -13.10 10.40 -0.01
C GLU A 72 -11.79 10.29 -0.80
N CYS A 73 -10.98 11.36 -0.93
CA CYS A 73 -9.68 11.27 -1.61
C CYS A 73 -8.59 10.79 -0.66
N LEU A 74 -8.09 9.57 -0.89
CA LEU A 74 -6.96 8.97 -0.19
C LEU A 74 -5.74 8.94 -1.10
N ILE A 75 -4.64 9.52 -0.63
CA ILE A 75 -3.35 9.54 -1.33
C ILE A 75 -2.38 8.69 -0.52
N ARG A 76 -1.72 7.73 -1.17
CA ARG A 76 -0.62 6.95 -0.59
C ARG A 76 0.66 7.16 -1.37
N VAL A 77 1.76 7.36 -0.66
CA VAL A 77 3.11 7.45 -1.21
C VAL A 77 3.92 6.28 -0.69
N TYR A 78 4.42 5.45 -1.61
CA TYR A 78 5.26 4.30 -1.30
C TYR A 78 6.72 4.64 -1.62
N ASN A 79 7.53 4.89 -0.59
CA ASN A 79 8.94 5.24 -0.68
C ASN A 79 9.82 4.22 0.06
N ARG A 80 9.67 2.94 -0.27
CA ARG A 80 10.33 1.82 0.43
C ARG A 80 11.86 1.87 0.40
N LYS A 81 12.44 2.63 -0.54
CA LYS A 81 13.89 2.83 -0.69
C LYS A 81 14.39 4.12 -0.03
N GLN A 82 13.52 4.85 0.67
CA GLN A 82 13.85 6.11 1.36
C GLN A 82 14.52 7.12 0.41
N ALA A 83 14.08 7.11 -0.86
CA ALA A 83 14.57 8.02 -1.87
C ALA A 83 14.19 9.46 -1.51
N VAL A 84 14.97 10.42 -1.98
CA VAL A 84 14.62 11.84 -1.83
C VAL A 84 13.45 12.15 -2.75
N VAL A 85 12.33 12.57 -2.17
CA VAL A 85 11.10 12.92 -2.90
C VAL A 85 10.71 14.33 -2.54
N THR A 86 10.57 15.18 -3.56
CA THR A 86 10.16 16.57 -3.36
C THR A 86 8.64 16.71 -3.34
N LYS A 87 8.15 17.76 -2.67
CA LYS A 87 6.74 18.17 -2.70
C LYS A 87 6.21 18.28 -4.13
N LYS A 88 6.94 18.99 -5.00
CA LYS A 88 6.59 19.18 -6.41
C LYS A 88 6.38 17.86 -7.16
N GLN A 89 7.28 16.89 -6.98
CA GLN A 89 7.15 15.58 -7.62
C GLN A 89 5.85 14.85 -7.22
N ILE A 90 5.45 14.96 -5.95
CA ILE A 90 4.20 14.37 -5.46
C ILE A 90 3.00 15.09 -6.07
N GLU A 91 2.97 16.42 -6.00
CA GLU A 91 1.88 17.25 -6.52
C GLU A 91 1.67 17.05 -8.02
N GLU A 92 2.74 17.03 -8.82
CA GLU A 92 2.68 16.79 -10.26
C GLU A 92 2.16 15.39 -10.58
N THR A 93 2.61 14.37 -9.85
CA THR A 93 2.18 12.99 -10.06
C THR A 93 0.71 12.80 -9.68
N VAL A 94 0.28 13.31 -8.52
CA VAL A 94 -1.14 13.28 -8.12
C VAL A 94 -2.00 14.03 -9.14
N THR A 95 -1.56 15.23 -9.57
CA THR A 95 -2.26 16.02 -10.59
C THR A 95 -2.39 15.26 -11.91
N GLY A 96 -1.32 14.58 -12.34
CA GLY A 96 -1.34 13.72 -13.52
C GLY A 96 -2.38 12.60 -13.41
N ILE A 97 -2.40 11.89 -12.27
CA ILE A 97 -3.36 10.82 -12.01
C ILE A 97 -4.80 11.35 -12.04
N VAL A 98 -5.12 12.43 -11.31
CA VAL A 98 -6.50 12.94 -11.26
C VAL A 98 -6.96 13.60 -12.56
N LYS A 99 -6.05 14.07 -13.41
CA LYS A 99 -6.40 14.56 -14.76
C LYS A 99 -6.74 13.40 -15.70
N SER A 100 -5.96 12.33 -15.68
CA SER A 100 -6.10 11.21 -16.60
C SER A 100 -7.12 10.15 -16.14
N CYS A 101 -7.32 10.01 -14.83
CA CYS A 101 -8.09 8.91 -14.25
C CYS A 101 -9.15 9.40 -13.26
N LYS A 102 -10.15 8.56 -13.00
CA LYS A 102 -11.06 8.71 -11.85
C LYS A 102 -10.41 8.33 -10.53
N SER A 103 -9.49 7.37 -10.59
CA SER A 103 -8.57 6.94 -9.53
C SER A 103 -7.46 6.13 -10.21
N GLY A 104 -6.32 5.95 -9.58
CA GLY A 104 -5.22 5.24 -10.21
C GLY A 104 -3.91 5.34 -9.45
N HIS A 105 -2.84 4.92 -10.11
CA HIS A 105 -1.48 5.06 -9.59
C HIS A 105 -0.49 5.41 -10.70
N ALA A 106 0.65 5.98 -10.30
CA ALA A 106 1.77 6.25 -11.17
C ALA A 106 3.07 6.23 -10.36
N LYS A 107 4.20 6.00 -11.03
CA LYS A 107 5.52 6.25 -10.46
C LYS A 107 5.95 7.70 -10.70
N ILE A 108 6.77 8.23 -9.79
CA ILE A 108 7.29 9.60 -9.93
C ILE A 108 8.25 9.69 -11.12
N LYS A 109 8.07 10.70 -11.97
CA LYS A 109 8.99 10.99 -13.07
C LYS A 109 10.37 11.36 -12.52
N GLY A 110 11.41 10.70 -13.03
CA GLY A 110 12.79 10.86 -12.53
C GLY A 110 13.06 10.17 -11.20
N ASN A 111 12.08 9.49 -10.59
CA ASN A 111 12.26 8.67 -9.40
C ASN A 111 11.28 7.48 -9.41
N THR A 112 11.57 6.47 -10.24
CA THR A 112 10.72 5.29 -10.42
C THR A 112 10.82 4.26 -9.29
N GLU A 113 11.52 4.59 -8.20
CA GLU A 113 11.49 3.78 -6.98
C GLU A 113 10.29 4.15 -6.10
N VAL A 114 9.62 5.27 -6.40
CA VAL A 114 8.51 5.80 -5.62
C VAL A 114 7.23 5.73 -6.43
N ALA A 115 6.20 5.17 -5.82
CA ALA A 115 4.86 5.04 -6.42
C ALA A 115 3.84 5.85 -5.61
N ILE A 116 2.92 6.50 -6.31
CA ILE A 116 1.82 7.27 -5.73
C ILE A 116 0.51 6.66 -6.19
N TRP A 117 -0.39 6.44 -5.23
CA TRP A 117 -1.73 5.93 -5.44
C TRP A 117 -2.74 6.98 -5.01
N VAL A 118 -3.72 7.24 -5.87
CA VAL A 118 -4.86 8.12 -5.59
C VAL A 118 -6.12 7.27 -5.71
N THR A 119 -6.69 6.91 -4.57
CA THR A 119 -7.80 5.97 -4.46
C THR A 119 -8.93 6.56 -3.64
N ARG A 120 -10.11 5.96 -3.75
CA ARG A 120 -11.20 6.30 -2.83
C ARG A 120 -10.84 5.84 -1.43
N ARG A 121 -11.19 6.62 -0.40
CA ARG A 121 -11.16 6.17 0.99
C ARG A 121 -11.95 4.88 1.08
N LEU A 122 -11.35 3.85 1.67
CA LEU A 122 -12.06 2.59 1.87
C LEU A 122 -13.19 2.86 2.86
N GLN A 123 -14.41 2.43 2.52
CA GLN A 123 -15.51 2.55 3.46
C GLN A 123 -15.15 1.80 4.75
N ARG A 124 -15.52 2.40 5.89
CA ARG A 124 -15.32 1.91 7.27
C ARG A 124 -16.03 0.56 7.49
N ARG A 125 -15.53 -0.52 6.89
CA ARG A 125 -16.25 -1.79 6.76
C ARG A 125 -15.69 -2.92 7.61
N ASN A 126 -14.49 -2.74 8.19
CA ASN A 126 -13.86 -3.77 8.99
C ASN A 126 -12.84 -3.18 9.98
N TRP A 127 -12.15 -4.06 10.69
CA TRP A 127 -11.07 -3.77 11.63
C TRP A 127 -9.94 -2.87 11.07
N TYR A 128 -9.87 -2.61 9.76
CA TYR A 128 -8.95 -1.64 9.14
C TYR A 128 -9.42 -0.18 9.18
N THR A 129 -10.61 0.13 9.70
CA THR A 129 -11.11 1.50 9.81
C THR A 129 -10.25 2.49 10.64
N PRO A 130 -9.59 2.12 11.75
CA PRO A 130 -8.71 3.04 12.47
C PRO A 130 -7.42 3.38 11.74
N TYR A 131 -7.20 2.79 10.56
CA TYR A 131 -6.02 3.01 9.72
C TYR A 131 -6.24 4.15 8.74
N ASP A 132 -7.37 4.87 8.85
CA ASP A 132 -7.54 6.11 8.10
C ASP A 132 -6.54 7.16 8.60
N PRO A 133 -5.82 7.85 7.70
CA PRO A 133 -4.74 8.77 8.08
C PRO A 133 -5.16 9.96 8.96
N ASP A 134 -6.45 10.28 8.97
CA ASP A 134 -7.03 11.35 9.77
C ASP A 134 -7.64 10.85 11.09
N PHE A 135 -7.48 9.56 11.42
CA PHE A 135 -7.91 9.05 12.71
C PHE A 135 -7.03 9.65 13.82
N PRO A 136 -7.62 10.24 14.87
CA PRO A 136 -6.83 10.94 15.88
C PRO A 136 -5.88 9.98 16.61
N LEU A 137 -4.62 10.41 16.74
CA LEU A 137 -3.64 9.71 17.57
C LEU A 137 -4.15 9.56 19.01
N GLU A 138 -3.75 8.46 19.66
CA GLU A 138 -4.11 8.14 21.05
C GLU A 138 -5.60 7.94 21.33
N LYS A 139 -6.47 8.01 20.31
CA LYS A 139 -7.86 7.60 20.46
C LYS A 139 -7.98 6.09 20.23
N THR A 140 -8.79 5.45 21.06
CA THR A 140 -9.14 4.04 20.85
C THR A 140 -10.23 3.94 19.80
N TYR A 141 -10.06 3.07 18.81
CA TYR A 141 -11.14 2.65 17.93
C TYR A 141 -11.62 1.26 18.33
N CYS A 142 -12.92 1.13 18.56
CA CYS A 142 -13.55 -0.16 18.83
C CYS A 142 -14.28 -0.62 17.56
N PHE A 143 -13.73 -1.64 16.90
CA PHE A 143 -14.49 -2.40 15.91
C PHE A 143 -15.22 -3.53 16.62
N HIS A 144 -16.53 -3.42 16.81
CA HIS A 144 -17.30 -4.54 17.32
C HIS A 144 -17.55 -5.53 16.19
N ARG A 145 -16.98 -6.73 16.31
CA ARG A 145 -17.34 -7.90 15.51
C ARG A 145 -18.07 -8.85 16.44
N ASP A 146 -19.18 -9.40 15.98
CA ASP A 146 -19.92 -10.41 16.75
C ASP A 146 -18.97 -11.54 17.18
N GLY A 147 -19.07 -11.94 18.45
CA GLY A 147 -18.27 -13.01 19.04
C GLY A 147 -16.90 -12.60 19.59
N VAL A 148 -16.53 -11.30 19.59
CA VAL A 148 -15.30 -10.82 20.27
C VAL A 148 -15.59 -10.51 21.74
N VAL A 149 -14.85 -11.18 22.63
CA VAL A 149 -14.93 -11.00 24.08
C VAL A 149 -13.89 -9.97 24.53
N LYS A 150 -14.30 -9.01 25.37
CA LYS A 150 -13.42 -7.92 25.85
C LYS A 150 -12.20 -8.46 26.62
N GLU A 151 -12.42 -9.45 27.46
CA GLU A 151 -11.40 -10.07 28.30
C GLU A 151 -10.33 -10.75 27.42
N ASP A 152 -10.74 -11.37 26.31
CA ASP A 152 -9.80 -11.97 25.35
C ASP A 152 -8.89 -10.90 24.71
N CYS A 153 -9.39 -9.68 24.50
CA CYS A 153 -8.58 -8.58 23.97
C CYS A 153 -7.59 -8.00 24.99
N LEU A 154 -8.01 -7.86 26.24
CA LEU A 154 -7.11 -7.44 27.31
C LEU A 154 -5.99 -8.46 27.51
N GLU A 155 -6.33 -9.74 27.47
CA GLU A 155 -5.36 -10.82 27.57
C GLU A 155 -4.42 -10.85 26.36
N ALA A 156 -4.95 -10.71 25.13
CA ALA A 156 -4.11 -10.57 23.93
C ALA A 156 -3.13 -9.39 24.04
N PHE A 157 -3.58 -8.24 24.53
CA PHE A 157 -2.73 -7.06 24.69
C PHE A 157 -1.64 -7.29 25.73
N ASN A 158 -1.98 -7.88 26.88
CA ASN A 158 -1.03 -8.16 27.96
C ASN A 158 0.01 -9.21 27.58
N GLN A 159 -0.30 -10.08 26.62
CA GLN A 159 0.63 -11.08 26.08
C GLN A 159 1.57 -10.55 25.00
N LEU A 160 1.49 -9.26 24.63
CA LEU A 160 2.44 -8.68 23.68
C LEU A 160 3.88 -8.85 24.20
N PRO A 161 4.77 -9.50 23.44
CA PRO A 161 6.13 -9.77 23.86
C PRO A 161 6.94 -8.47 23.85
N VAL A 162 7.28 -7.96 25.03
CA VAL A 162 8.05 -6.73 25.19
C VAL A 162 9.32 -6.97 26.01
N ASP A 163 10.37 -6.20 25.75
CA ASP A 163 11.56 -6.16 26.59
C ASP A 163 11.33 -5.35 27.89
N LYS A 164 12.37 -5.22 28.71
CA LYS A 164 12.30 -4.47 29.99
C LYS A 164 12.02 -2.98 29.80
N GLN A 165 12.24 -2.45 28.60
CA GLN A 165 12.00 -1.06 28.23
C GLN A 165 10.61 -0.88 27.60
N GLY A 166 9.84 -1.97 27.43
CA GLY A 166 8.54 -1.97 26.77
C GLY A 166 8.62 -2.03 25.26
N GLN A 167 9.79 -2.28 24.66
CA GLN A 167 9.90 -2.39 23.20
C GLN A 167 9.41 -3.76 22.74
N LEU A 168 8.65 -3.79 21.65
CA LEU A 168 8.10 -5.01 21.08
C LEU A 168 9.22 -5.90 20.53
N VAL A 169 9.22 -7.17 20.92
CA VAL A 169 10.22 -8.17 20.52
C VAL A 169 9.54 -9.28 19.74
N SER A 170 10.01 -9.56 18.53
CA SER A 170 9.51 -10.69 17.75
C SER A 170 9.84 -12.02 18.45
N PRO A 171 8.85 -12.88 18.77
CA PRO A 171 9.12 -14.19 19.35
C PRO A 171 9.97 -15.08 18.46
N ALA A 172 9.86 -14.91 17.13
CA ALA A 172 10.54 -15.72 16.13
C ALA A 172 12.01 -15.33 15.96
N THR A 173 12.31 -14.03 15.87
CA THR A 173 13.68 -13.56 15.61
C THR A 173 14.42 -13.11 16.85
N LYS A 174 13.72 -12.92 17.98
CA LYS A 174 14.23 -12.33 19.22
C LYS A 174 14.80 -10.92 19.05
N LYS A 175 14.46 -10.25 17.95
CA LYS A 175 14.86 -8.87 17.66
C LYS A 175 13.68 -7.93 17.89
N LEU A 176 14.01 -6.65 18.07
CA LEU A 176 13.01 -5.59 18.10
C LEU A 176 12.17 -5.61 16.82
N ALA A 177 10.87 -5.42 16.98
CA ALA A 177 9.89 -5.51 15.92
C ALA A 177 9.21 -4.15 15.69
N HIS A 178 9.02 -3.80 14.43
CA HIS A 178 8.22 -2.65 14.00
C HIS A 178 6.74 -3.00 13.79
N SER A 179 6.39 -4.29 13.85
CA SER A 179 5.02 -4.79 13.75
C SER A 179 4.90 -6.18 14.40
N LEU A 180 3.78 -6.45 15.08
CA LEU A 180 3.38 -7.77 15.53
C LEU A 180 1.86 -7.92 15.55
N ASP A 181 1.41 -9.09 15.13
CA ASP A 181 0.04 -9.56 15.29
C ASP A 181 -0.02 -10.66 16.35
N LEU A 182 -0.88 -10.50 17.35
CA LEU A 182 -1.15 -11.52 18.37
C LEU A 182 -2.63 -11.86 18.41
N LYS A 183 -2.96 -13.15 18.45
CA LYS A 183 -4.34 -13.63 18.59
C LYS A 183 -4.47 -14.40 19.89
N PHE A 184 -5.44 -14.01 20.72
CA PHE A 184 -5.88 -14.79 21.88
C PHE A 184 -7.37 -15.04 21.77
N LYS A 185 -7.76 -16.32 21.64
CA LYS A 185 -9.15 -16.77 21.48
C LYS A 185 -9.93 -15.94 20.45
N SER A 186 -10.92 -15.16 20.89
CA SER A 186 -11.79 -14.36 20.02
C SER A 186 -11.16 -13.05 19.54
N CYS A 187 -10.04 -12.60 20.13
CA CYS A 187 -9.46 -11.30 19.84
C CYS A 187 -8.11 -11.38 19.11
N ARG A 188 -7.87 -10.38 18.25
CA ARG A 188 -6.57 -10.12 17.62
C ARG A 188 -6.14 -8.68 17.93
N VAL A 189 -4.90 -8.53 18.37
CA VAL A 189 -4.25 -7.23 18.61
C VAL A 189 -3.07 -7.10 17.66
N THR A 190 -2.99 -5.95 16.99
CA THR A 190 -1.88 -5.58 16.11
C THR A 190 -1.22 -4.33 16.68
N ALA A 191 0.10 -4.36 16.83
CA ALA A 191 0.90 -3.20 17.22
C ALA A 191 1.99 -2.98 16.18
N TYR A 192 2.07 -1.78 15.61
CA TYR A 192 3.06 -1.44 14.58
C TYR A 192 3.35 0.06 14.57
N THR A 193 4.48 0.44 13.98
CA THR A 193 4.81 1.82 13.64
C THR A 193 4.65 2.04 12.13
N THR A 194 4.25 3.25 11.73
CA THR A 194 4.10 3.59 10.30
C THR A 194 5.43 3.97 9.65
N ASP A 195 6.41 4.42 10.44
CA ASP A 195 7.74 4.81 9.97
C ASP A 195 8.73 3.63 9.94
N GLY A 196 8.29 2.43 10.32
CA GLY A 196 9.11 1.22 10.33
C GLY A 196 10.12 1.18 11.49
N THR A 197 10.04 2.10 12.45
CA THR A 197 10.84 2.07 13.67
C THR A 197 10.32 1.01 14.64
N ASN A 198 11.10 0.64 15.66
CA ASN A 198 10.66 -0.36 16.63
C ASN A 198 9.52 0.17 17.51
N VAL A 199 8.53 -0.68 17.81
CA VAL A 199 7.35 -0.28 18.59
C VAL A 199 7.71 -0.19 20.07
N LEU A 200 7.33 0.91 20.72
CA LEU A 200 7.33 1.05 22.17
C LEU A 200 5.90 0.84 22.71
N VAL A 201 5.68 -0.24 23.44
CA VAL A 201 4.42 -0.55 24.10
C VAL A 201 4.46 -0.03 25.54
N LYS A 202 3.75 1.06 25.81
CA LYS A 202 3.56 1.55 27.19
C LYS A 202 2.46 0.74 27.88
N ASN A 203 2.85 -0.14 28.80
CA ASN A 203 1.89 -0.90 29.59
C ASN A 203 1.20 0.04 30.62
N ARG A 204 -0.13 -0.09 30.78
CA ARG A 204 -0.95 0.80 31.66
C ARG A 204 -0.57 0.75 33.14
N MET A 205 0.26 -0.19 33.58
CA MET A 205 0.73 -0.28 34.97
C MET A 205 1.73 0.83 35.37
N SER A 206 2.07 1.77 34.46
CA SER A 206 3.07 2.82 34.69
C SER A 206 2.50 4.25 34.77
N ARG A 207 1.18 4.43 34.87
CA ARG A 207 0.64 5.74 35.29
C ARG A 207 0.56 5.77 36.81
N PRO A 208 1.38 6.59 37.51
CA PRO A 208 1.07 6.94 38.89
C PRO A 208 -0.26 7.68 38.87
N SER A 209 -1.15 7.29 39.78
CA SER A 209 -2.33 8.08 40.14
C SER A 209 -1.88 9.34 40.87
#